data_AF-A0A7J7KLK5-F1
#
_entry.id   AF-A0A7J7KLK5-F1
#
_cell.length_a   1.000
_cell.length_b   1.000
_cell.length_c   1.000
_cell.angle_alpha   90.00
_cell.angle_beta   90.00
_cell.angle_gamma   90.00
#
_symmetry.space_group_name_H-M   'P 1'
#
loop_
_entity.id
_entity.type
_entity.pdbx_description
1 polymer ?
#
loop_
_entity_poly.entity_id
_entity_poly.type
_entity_poly.pdbx_seq_one_letter_code
_entity_poly.pdbx_strand_id
1 'polypeptide(L)'
;MKKSIAVNLHQRVQVDDELEIKAYYAGHVLGAAMFHIRVGSQSIVYTGDYNMTPDRHLGAAWIDKCRPDLLITESTYATTIRDSKRCRERDFLKKVLDCVEKGGKVIHTHPHHTRTHTHTHTRTHTFAWYIKIYYQ
;
A
#
# COMPACT_ATOMS: atom_id res chain seq x y z
N MET A 1 25.36 -4.37 -5.20
CA MET A 1 24.70 -4.33 -3.87
C MET A 1 25.14 -5.52 -3.00
N LYS A 2 26.36 -5.50 -2.43
CA LYS A 2 26.83 -6.55 -1.50
C LYS A 2 26.82 -6.13 -0.02
N LYS A 3 26.26 -4.95 0.27
CA LYS A 3 26.22 -4.36 1.64
C LYS A 3 24.86 -4.55 2.35
N SER A 4 23.87 -5.14 1.68
CA SER A 4 22.52 -5.32 2.21
C SER A 4 22.23 -6.79 2.44
N ILE A 5 21.69 -7.11 3.62
CA ILE A 5 21.21 -8.45 3.97
C ILE A 5 19.69 -8.43 3.81
N ALA A 6 19.15 -9.37 3.03
CA ALA A 6 17.71 -9.49 2.86
C ALA A 6 17.08 -10.09 4.12
N VAL A 7 15.94 -9.53 4.53
CA VAL A 7 15.15 -10.01 5.67
C VAL A 7 13.77 -10.43 5.16
N ASN A 8 13.38 -11.67 5.44
CA ASN A 8 12.07 -12.17 5.05
C ASN A 8 10.97 -11.65 6.00
N LEU A 9 9.73 -11.65 5.52
CA LEU A 9 8.59 -11.32 6.37
C LEU A 9 8.53 -12.28 7.56
N HIS A 10 8.24 -11.72 8.74
CA HIS A 10 8.20 -12.39 10.04
C HIS A 10 9.52 -12.98 10.53
N GLN A 11 10.60 -12.86 9.76
CA GLN A 11 11.93 -13.26 10.20
C GLN A 11 12.41 -12.34 11.31
N ARG A 12 12.93 -12.94 12.38
CA ARG A 12 13.71 -12.25 13.41
C ARG A 12 15.18 -12.31 13.03
N VAL A 13 15.85 -11.17 13.08
CA VAL A 13 17.28 -11.03 12.81
C VAL A 13 17.91 -10.43 14.06
N GLN A 14 18.82 -11.17 14.68
CA GLN A 14 19.67 -10.67 15.74
C GLN A 14 20.82 -9.90 15.08
N VAL A 15 20.97 -8.61 15.40
CA VAL A 15 21.98 -7.73 14.81
C VAL A 15 23.21 -7.65 15.71
N ASP A 16 23.00 -7.54 17.01
CA ASP A 16 24.01 -7.60 18.07
C ASP A 16 23.42 -8.27 19.33
N ASP A 17 24.13 -8.25 20.46
CA ASP A 17 23.69 -8.94 21.69
C ASP A 17 22.37 -8.39 22.28
N GLU A 18 22.03 -7.12 21.98
CA GLU A 18 20.87 -6.43 22.55
C GLU A 18 19.81 -6.06 21.49
N LEU A 19 20.18 -5.99 20.21
CA LEU A 19 19.36 -5.53 19.09
C LEU A 19 18.80 -6.70 18.27
N GLU A 20 17.48 -6.79 18.28
CA GLU A 20 16.71 -7.73 17.45
C GLU A 20 15.72 -6.96 16.56
N ILE A 21 15.63 -7.36 15.30
CA ILE A 21 14.69 -6.78 14.33
C ILE A 21 13.77 -7.86 13.80
N LYS A 22 12.46 -7.59 13.78
CA LYS A 22 11.45 -8.43 13.12
C LYS A 22 10.70 -7.64 12.06
N ALA A 23 10.65 -8.17 10.84
CA ALA A 23 9.91 -7.57 9.74
C ALA A 23 8.45 -8.05 9.69
N TYR A 24 7.53 -7.16 9.32
CA TYR A 24 6.10 -7.41 9.18
C TYR A 24 5.58 -6.83 7.89
N TYR A 25 4.47 -7.35 7.38
CA TYR A 25 3.90 -6.89 6.11
C TYR A 25 3.15 -5.56 6.27
N ALA A 26 3.47 -4.54 5.48
CA ALA A 26 2.86 -3.21 5.57
C ALA A 26 1.74 -2.96 4.53
N GLY A 27 1.56 -3.85 3.55
CA GLY A 27 0.54 -3.72 2.50
C GLY A 27 0.85 -2.67 1.42
N HIS A 28 1.10 -1.41 1.81
CA HIS A 28 1.17 -0.19 0.99
C HIS A 28 1.66 -0.33 -0.47
N VAL A 29 2.81 -0.98 -0.68
CA VAL A 29 3.35 -1.40 -1.99
C VAL A 29 3.95 -2.80 -1.87
N LEU A 30 4.26 -3.43 -3.01
CA LEU A 30 4.98 -4.71 -3.02
C LEU A 30 6.33 -4.58 -2.29
N GLY A 31 6.56 -5.47 -1.32
CA GLY A 31 7.77 -5.46 -0.48
C GLY A 31 7.75 -4.45 0.68
N ALA A 32 6.68 -3.68 0.86
CA ALA A 32 6.57 -2.77 2.01
C ALA A 32 6.53 -3.55 3.32
N ALA A 33 7.36 -3.13 4.29
CA ALA A 33 7.49 -3.78 5.57
C ALA A 33 7.49 -2.79 6.73
N MET A 34 6.88 -3.20 7.85
CA MET A 34 7.01 -2.56 9.15
C MET A 34 8.07 -3.31 9.95
N PHE A 35 8.81 -2.61 10.82
CA PHE A 35 9.84 -3.22 11.64
C PHE A 35 9.53 -3.06 13.12
N HIS A 36 9.51 -4.18 13.83
CA HIS A 36 9.56 -4.20 15.29
C HIS A 36 11.01 -4.40 15.71
N ILE A 37 11.55 -3.43 16.41
CA ILE A 37 12.94 -3.37 16.84
C ILE A 37 12.94 -3.49 18.36
N ARG A 38 13.72 -4.40 18.90
CA ARG A 38 13.92 -4.57 20.34
C ARG A 38 15.38 -4.29 20.67
N VAL A 39 15.61 -3.46 21.69
CA VAL A 39 16.94 -3.13 22.22
C VAL A 39 16.91 -3.35 23.73
N GLY A 40 17.55 -4.42 24.19
CA GLY A 40 17.47 -4.85 25.59
C GLY A 40 16.02 -5.11 26.02
N SER A 41 15.52 -4.30 26.96
CA SER A 41 14.14 -4.38 27.46
C SER A 41 13.14 -3.47 26.74
N GLN A 42 13.61 -2.56 25.88
CA GLN A 42 12.78 -1.60 25.17
C GLN A 42 12.45 -2.07 23.76
N SER A 43 11.34 -1.59 23.23
CA SER A 43 10.81 -1.98 21.93
C SER A 43 10.20 -0.80 21.16
N ILE A 44 10.45 -0.78 19.86
CA ILE A 44 10.01 0.26 18.94
C ILE A 44 9.32 -0.40 17.75
N VAL A 45 8.22 0.17 17.29
CA VAL A 45 7.64 -0.16 15.98
C VAL A 45 7.83 1.03 15.04
N TYR A 46 8.45 0.77 13.90
CA TYR A 46 8.52 1.69 12.77
C TYR A 46 7.63 1.17 11.64
N THR A 47 6.56 1.89 11.32
CA THR A 47 5.60 1.42 10.31
C THR A 47 6.03 1.72 8.89
N GLY A 48 6.82 2.76 8.67
CA GLY A 48 6.92 3.38 7.34
C GLY A 48 5.52 3.73 6.81
N ASP A 49 5.34 3.64 5.50
CA ASP A 49 4.03 3.77 4.89
C ASP A 49 3.29 2.43 4.93
N TYR A 50 2.11 2.41 5.54
CA TYR A 50 1.30 1.20 5.71
C TYR A 50 -0.12 1.42 5.22
N ASN A 51 -0.81 0.33 4.91
CA ASN A 51 -2.21 0.40 4.52
C ASN A 51 -3.01 -0.72 5.16
N MET A 52 -3.94 -0.36 6.03
CA MET A 52 -4.84 -1.31 6.69
C MET A 52 -5.99 -1.77 5.78
N THR A 53 -6.23 -1.09 4.66
CA THR A 53 -7.27 -1.47 3.70
C THR A 53 -6.65 -2.30 2.58
N PRO A 54 -7.07 -3.56 2.38
CA PRO A 54 -6.55 -4.38 1.29
C PRO A 54 -6.93 -3.78 -0.07
N ASP A 55 -6.02 -3.91 -1.03
CA ASP A 55 -6.26 -3.59 -2.44
C ASP A 55 -6.41 -4.89 -3.26
N ARG A 56 -6.65 -4.80 -4.58
CA ARG A 56 -6.84 -5.98 -5.44
C ARG A 56 -5.62 -6.90 -5.47
N HIS A 57 -4.42 -6.38 -5.20
CA HIS A 57 -3.15 -7.13 -5.28
C HIS A 57 -2.33 -7.11 -3.99
N LEU A 58 -2.77 -6.37 -2.98
CA LEU A 58 -2.01 -6.15 -1.75
C LEU A 58 -2.94 -6.38 -0.55
N GLY A 59 -2.47 -7.16 0.42
CA GLY A 59 -3.22 -7.38 1.66
C GLY A 59 -3.21 -6.15 2.56
N ALA A 60 -3.96 -6.23 3.66
CA ALA A 60 -3.84 -5.27 4.74
C ALA A 60 -2.50 -5.44 5.46
N ALA A 61 -1.98 -4.34 6.02
CA ALA A 61 -0.86 -4.41 6.95
C ALA A 61 -1.19 -5.35 8.12
N TRP A 62 -0.19 -6.10 8.56
CA TRP A 62 -0.36 -7.10 9.62
C TRP A 62 0.86 -7.12 10.54
N ILE A 63 0.62 -7.09 11.84
CA ILE A 63 1.63 -7.15 12.90
C ILE A 63 1.09 -7.96 14.08
N ASP A 64 1.99 -8.61 14.83
CA ASP A 64 1.63 -9.27 16.09
C ASP A 64 0.98 -8.26 17.05
N LYS A 65 0.20 -8.76 18.03
CA LYS A 65 -0.31 -7.93 19.13
C LYS A 65 0.83 -7.56 20.10
N CYS A 66 1.76 -6.74 19.63
CA CYS A 66 2.86 -6.19 20.42
C CYS A 66 2.42 -4.94 21.18
N ARG A 67 3.11 -4.63 22.27
CA ARG A 67 2.98 -3.39 23.03
C ARG A 67 4.33 -2.68 23.03
N PRO A 68 4.67 -1.97 21.94
CA PRO A 68 5.95 -1.26 21.87
C PRO A 68 5.97 -0.07 22.83
N ASP A 69 7.15 0.27 23.33
CA ASP A 69 7.36 1.46 24.15
C ASP A 69 7.28 2.73 23.30
N LEU A 70 7.67 2.64 22.02
CA LEU A 70 7.59 3.74 21.06
C LEU A 70 7.00 3.27 19.72
N LEU A 71 6.04 4.03 19.20
CA LEU A 71 5.49 3.87 17.85
C LEU A 71 5.87 5.07 16.98
N ILE A 72 6.61 4.81 15.90
CA ILE A 72 6.90 5.79 14.86
C ILE A 72 6.05 5.42 13.64
N THR A 73 5.09 6.29 13.30
CA THR A 73 4.13 6.04 12.23
C THR A 73 3.93 7.23 11.31
N GLU A 74 3.52 6.96 10.07
CA GLU A 74 3.18 7.99 9.09
C GLU A 74 1.86 8.71 9.44
N SER A 75 1.69 9.92 8.92
CA SER A 75 0.48 10.74 9.10
C SER A 75 -0.10 11.24 7.78
N THR A 76 0.24 10.59 6.66
CA THR A 76 -0.07 11.02 5.27
C THR A 76 -1.55 11.36 5.04
N TYR A 77 -2.47 10.68 5.72
CA TYR A 77 -3.92 10.92 5.63
C TYR A 77 -4.58 11.19 6.98
N ALA A 78 -3.84 11.67 7.98
CA ALA A 78 -4.32 11.80 9.36
C ALA A 78 -5.64 12.61 9.49
N THR A 79 -5.85 13.59 8.61
CA THR A 79 -7.05 14.47 8.62
C THR A 79 -8.04 14.17 7.48
N THR A 80 -7.77 13.15 6.66
CA THR A 80 -8.56 12.87 5.46
C THR A 80 -9.36 11.58 5.63
N ILE A 81 -10.68 11.70 5.65
CA ILE A 81 -11.56 10.54 5.56
C ILE A 81 -11.61 10.09 4.11
N ARG A 82 -11.25 8.83 3.85
CA ARG A 82 -11.25 8.27 2.51
C ARG A 82 -12.63 7.72 2.16
N ASP A 83 -13.14 8.15 1.02
CA ASP A 83 -14.31 7.53 0.41
C ASP A 83 -14.07 6.06 0.10
N SER A 84 -15.18 5.31 0.06
CA SER A 84 -15.16 3.91 -0.32
C SER A 84 -14.45 3.72 -1.67
N LYS A 85 -13.75 2.59 -1.82
CA LYS A 85 -13.05 2.26 -3.07
C LYS A 85 -13.99 2.36 -4.29
N ARG A 86 -15.24 1.90 -4.14
CA ARG A 86 -16.26 1.96 -5.20
C ARG A 86 -16.61 3.40 -5.61
N CYS A 87 -16.76 4.32 -4.65
CA CYS A 87 -17.02 5.73 -4.95
C CYS A 87 -15.85 6.34 -5.74
N ARG A 88 -14.61 6.11 -5.28
CA ARG A 88 -13.41 6.64 -5.96
C ARG A 88 -13.24 6.08 -7.36
N GLU A 89 -13.48 4.79 -7.57
CA GLU A 89 -13.44 4.17 -8.90
C GLU A 89 -14.49 4.77 -9.83
N ARG A 90 -15.74 4.92 -9.38
CA ARG A 90 -16.81 5.54 -10.15
C ARG A 90 -16.48 6.98 -10.53
N ASP A 91 -16.03 7.78 -9.57
CA ASP A 91 -15.75 9.20 -9.79
C ASP A 91 -14.55 9.40 -10.72
N PHE A 92 -13.56 8.50 -10.65
CA PHE A 92 -12.46 8.45 -11.62
C PHE A 92 -12.97 8.16 -13.03
N LEU A 93 -13.79 7.12 -13.22
CA LEU A 93 -14.34 6.78 -14.54
C LEU A 93 -15.18 7.90 -15.12
N LYS A 94 -16.00 8.56 -14.31
CA LYS A 94 -16.82 9.69 -14.76
C LYS A 94 -15.95 10.80 -15.36
N LYS A 95 -14.86 11.16 -14.68
CA LYS A 95 -13.91 12.17 -15.19
C LYS A 95 -13.22 11.74 -16.49
N VAL A 96 -12.91 10.45 -16.62
CA VAL A 96 -12.34 9.88 -17.85
C VAL A 96 -13.34 9.98 -19.00
N LEU A 97 -14.59 9.57 -18.78
CA LEU A 97 -15.66 9.59 -19.77
C LEU A 97 -15.94 11.03 -20.24
N ASP A 98 -16.16 11.95 -19.29
CA ASP A 98 -16.45 13.36 -19.58
C ASP A 98 -15.34 14.02 -20.43
N CYS A 99 -14.08 13.58 -20.27
CA CYS A 99 -12.96 14.08 -21.06
C CYS A 99 -12.97 13.52 -22.49
N VAL A 100 -13.23 12.23 -22.64
CA VAL A 100 -13.29 11.55 -23.95
C VAL A 100 -14.48 12.04 -24.77
N GLU A 101 -15.64 12.22 -24.16
CA GLU A 101 -16.86 12.74 -24.83
C GLU A 101 -16.65 14.16 -25.39
N LYS A 102 -15.77 14.96 -24.78
CA LYS A 102 -15.39 16.29 -25.25
C LYS A 102 -14.26 16.27 -26.30
N GLY A 103 -13.86 15.10 -26.79
CA GLY A 103 -12.76 14.93 -27.75
C GLY A 103 -11.37 15.13 -27.15
N GLY A 104 -11.25 15.15 -25.82
CA GLY A 104 -10.00 15.33 -25.10
C GLY A 104 -9.15 14.06 -24.99
N LYS A 105 -7.89 14.21 -24.57
CA LYS A 105 -6.97 13.10 -24.28
C LYS A 105 -6.75 13.00 -22.78
N VAL A 106 -6.95 11.81 -22.21
CA VAL A 106 -6.72 11.54 -20.79
C VAL A 106 -5.27 11.09 -20.58
N ILE A 107 -4.52 11.83 -19.75
CA ILE A 107 -3.18 11.47 -19.31
C ILE A 107 -3.26 11.10 -17.83
N HIS A 108 -2.80 9.90 -17.49
CA HIS A 108 -2.70 9.43 -16.12
C HIS A 108 -1.26 9.05 -15.83
N THR A 109 -0.54 9.92 -15.12
CA THR A 109 0.85 9.70 -14.73
C THR A 109 0.91 8.89 -13.43
N HIS A 110 1.83 7.93 -13.40
CA HIS A 110 2.10 7.11 -12.22
C HIS A 110 3.56 6.64 -12.22
N PRO A 111 4.19 6.47 -11.05
CA PRO A 111 5.50 5.83 -10.95
C PRO A 111 5.44 4.39 -11.47
N HIS A 112 6.52 3.92 -12.10
CA HIS A 112 6.51 2.64 -12.82
C HIS A 112 6.25 1.41 -11.94
N HIS A 113 6.63 1.42 -10.65
CA HIS A 113 6.66 0.20 -9.82
C HIS A 113 5.85 0.24 -8.50
N THR A 114 5.13 1.32 -8.18
CA THR A 114 4.50 1.45 -6.85
C THR A 114 3.06 0.92 -6.83
N ARG A 115 2.14 1.56 -7.55
CA ARG A 115 0.71 1.20 -7.62
C ARG A 115 0.23 0.91 -9.05
N THR A 116 1.15 0.78 -9.98
CA THR A 116 0.90 0.58 -11.40
C THR A 116 0.03 -0.63 -11.68
N HIS A 117 0.24 -1.74 -10.95
CA HIS A 117 -0.53 -2.96 -11.11
C HIS A 117 -1.99 -2.82 -10.66
N THR A 118 -2.25 -2.16 -9.54
CA THR A 118 -3.62 -1.89 -9.07
C THR A 118 -4.34 -0.93 -10.00
N HIS A 119 -3.65 0.09 -10.54
CA HIS A 119 -4.23 1.00 -11.52
C HIS A 119 -4.50 0.33 -12.88
N THR A 120 -3.57 -0.48 -13.41
CA THR A 120 -3.77 -1.21 -14.67
C THR A 120 -4.90 -2.22 -14.58
N HIS A 121 -5.00 -2.98 -13.49
CA HIS A 121 -6.08 -3.95 -13.30
C HIS A 121 -7.45 -3.27 -13.11
N THR A 122 -7.50 -2.12 -12.43
CA THR A 122 -8.73 -1.30 -12.35
C THR A 122 -9.13 -0.77 -13.73
N ARG A 123 -8.16 -0.38 -14.57
CA ARG A 123 -8.45 0.03 -15.94
C ARG A 123 -8.98 -1.13 -16.78
N THR A 124 -8.33 -2.29 -16.76
CA THR A 124 -8.72 -3.43 -17.62
C THR A 124 -10.07 -4.04 -17.22
N HIS A 125 -10.28 -4.33 -15.93
CA HIS A 125 -11.55 -4.92 -15.49
C HIS A 125 -12.70 -3.94 -15.58
N THR A 126 -12.50 -2.68 -15.20
CA THR A 126 -13.61 -1.73 -15.14
C THR A 126 -14.00 -1.19 -16.52
N PHE A 127 -13.05 -0.98 -17.45
CA PHE A 127 -13.41 -0.69 -18.85
C PHE A 127 -14.12 -1.88 -19.51
N ALA A 128 -13.64 -3.12 -19.30
CA ALA A 128 -14.25 -4.30 -19.89
C ALA A 128 -15.69 -4.55 -19.38
N TRP A 129 -15.94 -4.31 -18.10
CA TRP A 129 -17.29 -4.39 -17.53
C TRP A 129 -18.20 -3.26 -18.00
N TYR A 130 -17.70 -2.03 -18.11
CA TYR A 130 -18.52 -0.88 -18.50
C TYR A 130 -18.93 -0.93 -19.97
N ILE A 131 -18.03 -1.37 -20.87
CA ILE A 131 -18.38 -1.64 -22.29
C ILE A 131 -19.47 -2.70 -22.38
N LYS A 132 -19.42 -3.75 -21.55
CA LYS A 132 -20.45 -4.80 -21.51
C LYS A 132 -21.81 -4.35 -20.97
N ILE A 133 -21.86 -3.31 -20.13
CA ILE A 133 -23.10 -2.78 -19.53
C ILE A 133 -23.76 -1.75 -20.46
N TYR A 134 -22.99 -0.97 -21.20
CA TYR A 134 -23.52 0.09 -22.08
C TYR A 134 -23.80 -0.35 -23.52
N TYR A 135 -23.29 -1.52 -23.94
CA TYR A 135 -23.54 -2.10 -25.27
C TYR A 135 -24.36 -3.41 -25.21
N GLN A 136 -25.22 -3.57 -24.20
CA GLN A 136 -26.31 -4.55 -24.19
C GLN A 136 -27.66 -3.85 -24.21
#